data_AF-A0A560WAS3-F1
#
_entry.id   AF-A0A560WAS3-F1
#
_cell.length_a   1.000
_cell.length_b   1.000
_cell.length_c   1.000
_cell.angle_alpha   90.00
_cell.angle_beta   90.00
_cell.angle_gamma   90.00
#
_symmetry.space_group_name_H-M   'P 1'
#
loop_
_entity.id
_entity.type
_entity.pdbx_description
1 polymer ?
#
loop_
_entity_poly.entity_id
_entity_poly.type
_entity_poly.pdbx_seq_one_letter_code
_entity_poly.pdbx_strand_id
1 'polypeptide(L)'
;MRHQPPDPAASPALRVADLVREAPPVGAARVVGIDGRSGAGKTDLADEVHAATGWPVVHAEGVYPGWDGLAKAPALLAEHLLRPLSHGQDAELPTWDWRAGHPGPVRFVPFAPVVVLEGCAATAEPARELLCVTVWLSAPEAVRRRRALDRDGETFAPHWERWARQERSVLRGLEGQADLVLAT
;
A
#
# COMPACT_ATOMS: atom_id res chain seq x y z
N MET A 1 -24.93 3.78 -13.64
CA MET A 1 -24.64 2.35 -13.86
C MET A 1 -24.52 1.70 -12.49
N ARG A 2 -25.13 0.54 -12.25
CA ARG A 2 -24.91 -0.18 -10.98
C ARG A 2 -23.56 -0.89 -11.10
N HIS A 3 -22.64 -0.62 -10.17
CA HIS A 3 -21.39 -1.37 -10.04
C HIS A 3 -21.77 -2.85 -9.82
N GLN A 4 -21.38 -3.73 -10.75
CA GLN A 4 -21.47 -5.16 -10.54
C GLN A 4 -20.35 -5.51 -9.54
N PRO A 5 -20.63 -6.21 -8.42
CA PRO A 5 -19.56 -6.68 -7.56
C PRO A 5 -18.65 -7.63 -8.36
N PRO A 6 -17.32 -7.57 -8.17
CA PRO A 6 -16.38 -8.41 -8.92
C PRO A 6 -16.68 -9.90 -8.67
N ASP A 7 -16.53 -10.72 -9.72
CA ASP A 7 -16.80 -12.16 -9.67
C ASP A 7 -15.99 -12.82 -8.53
N PRO A 8 -16.63 -13.45 -7.52
CA PRO A 8 -15.93 -14.10 -6.42
C PRO A 8 -15.07 -15.29 -6.86
N ALA A 9 -15.30 -15.85 -8.06
CA ALA A 9 -14.50 -16.94 -8.63
C ALA A 9 -13.22 -16.44 -9.34
N ALA A 10 -13.15 -15.15 -9.68
CA ALA A 10 -11.94 -14.57 -10.28
C ALA A 10 -10.80 -14.50 -9.25
N SER A 11 -9.56 -14.57 -9.75
CA SER A 11 -8.39 -14.44 -8.86
C SER A 11 -8.41 -13.08 -8.15
N PRO A 12 -7.84 -12.97 -6.94
CA PRO A 12 -7.76 -11.70 -6.21
C PRO A 12 -7.21 -10.55 -7.05
N ALA A 13 -6.14 -10.80 -7.82
CA ALA A 13 -5.54 -9.82 -8.70
C ALA A 13 -6.48 -9.30 -9.80
N LEU A 14 -7.27 -10.19 -10.42
CA LEU A 14 -8.25 -9.80 -11.44
C LEU A 14 -9.39 -8.98 -10.83
N ARG A 15 -9.86 -9.34 -9.63
CA ARG A 15 -10.88 -8.57 -8.91
C ARG A 15 -10.41 -7.15 -8.59
N VAL A 16 -9.15 -6.98 -8.19
CA VAL A 16 -8.53 -5.66 -8.01
C VAL A 16 -8.47 -4.90 -9.33
N ALA A 17 -8.00 -5.55 -10.40
CA ALA A 17 -7.87 -4.91 -11.70
C ALA A 17 -9.22 -4.42 -12.25
N ASP A 18 -10.28 -5.20 -12.09
CA ASP A 18 -11.62 -4.83 -12.57
C ASP A 18 -12.19 -3.65 -11.78
N LEU A 19 -12.06 -3.65 -10.45
CA LEU A 19 -12.44 -2.50 -9.62
C LEU A 19 -11.74 -1.22 -10.07
N VAL A 20 -10.42 -1.29 -10.34
CA VAL A 20 -9.64 -0.13 -10.78
C VAL A 20 -10.08 0.34 -12.18
N ARG A 21 -10.34 -0.56 -13.12
CA ARG A 21 -10.81 -0.19 -14.48
C ARG A 21 -12.16 0.51 -14.45
N GLU A 22 -13.05 0.09 -13.55
CA GLU A 22 -14.39 0.66 -13.39
C GLU A 22 -14.39 1.97 -12.58
N ALA A 23 -13.44 2.16 -11.68
CA ALA A 23 -13.34 3.36 -10.86
C ALA A 23 -13.01 4.60 -11.72
N PRO A 24 -13.61 5.77 -11.40
CA PRO A 24 -13.16 7.03 -11.97
C PRO A 24 -11.74 7.36 -11.48
N PRO A 25 -10.90 8.03 -12.29
CA PRO A 25 -9.60 8.52 -11.83
C PRO A 25 -9.77 9.62 -10.78
N VAL A 26 -8.77 9.79 -9.91
CA VAL A 26 -8.62 10.96 -9.07
C VAL A 26 -7.65 11.90 -9.77
N GLY A 27 -8.19 12.96 -10.38
CA GLY A 27 -7.41 13.80 -11.30
C GLY A 27 -7.02 13.02 -12.56
N ALA A 28 -5.72 12.94 -12.85
CA ALA A 28 -5.17 12.29 -14.04
C ALA A 28 -4.83 10.79 -13.85
N ALA A 29 -4.89 10.25 -12.63
CA ALA A 29 -4.43 8.89 -12.32
C ALA A 29 -5.50 8.05 -11.61
N ARG A 30 -5.42 6.74 -11.81
CA ARG A 30 -6.08 5.72 -10.98
C ARG A 30 -5.02 5.06 -10.11
N VAL A 31 -5.00 5.42 -8.82
CA VAL A 31 -4.12 4.74 -7.87
C VAL A 31 -4.95 3.79 -7.01
N VAL A 32 -4.54 2.53 -6.95
CA VAL A 32 -5.09 1.55 -6.01
C VAL A 32 -4.15 1.38 -4.82
N GLY A 33 -4.69 1.54 -3.62
CA GLY A 33 -3.96 1.28 -2.38
C GLY A 33 -4.19 -0.15 -1.91
N ILE A 34 -3.13 -0.94 -1.81
CA ILE A 34 -3.14 -2.27 -1.19
C ILE A 34 -2.51 -2.16 0.20
N ASP A 35 -3.36 -2.26 1.23
CA ASP A 35 -3.00 -2.08 2.64
C ASP A 35 -3.33 -3.33 3.45
N GLY A 36 -2.90 -3.32 4.71
CA GLY A 36 -2.84 -4.48 5.57
C GLY A 36 -1.57 -4.42 6.41
N ARG A 37 -1.60 -5.10 7.54
CA ARG A 37 -0.46 -5.11 8.46
C ARG A 37 0.75 -5.85 7.87
N SER A 38 1.93 -5.66 8.46
CA SER A 38 3.14 -6.41 8.09
C SER A 38 2.86 -7.91 8.17
N GLY A 39 3.34 -8.66 7.17
CA GLY A 39 3.10 -10.11 7.00
C GLY A 39 1.73 -10.51 6.42
N ALA A 40 0.90 -9.56 5.98
CA ALA A 40 -0.44 -9.86 5.42
C ALA A 40 -0.47 -10.32 3.95
N GLY A 41 0.67 -10.34 3.24
CA GLY A 41 0.73 -10.76 1.82
C GLY A 41 0.45 -9.65 0.80
N LYS A 42 0.57 -8.38 1.19
CA LYS A 42 0.34 -7.22 0.30
C LYS A 42 1.24 -7.21 -0.92
N THR A 43 2.53 -7.44 -0.71
CA THR A 43 3.54 -7.48 -1.77
C THR A 43 3.21 -8.56 -2.78
N ASP A 44 2.85 -9.76 -2.32
CA ASP A 44 2.45 -10.87 -3.19
C ASP A 44 1.24 -10.49 -4.07
N LEU A 45 0.19 -9.89 -3.48
CA LEU A 45 -0.96 -9.43 -4.25
C LEU A 45 -0.59 -8.31 -5.24
N ALA A 46 0.25 -7.35 -4.84
CA ALA A 46 0.69 -6.27 -5.72
C ALA A 46 1.48 -6.82 -6.92
N ASP A 47 2.33 -7.82 -6.70
CA ASP A 47 3.09 -8.51 -7.75
C ASP A 47 2.17 -9.31 -8.68
N GLU A 48 1.14 -9.98 -8.14
CA GLU A 48 0.12 -10.66 -8.95
C GLU A 48 -0.69 -9.67 -9.82
N VAL A 49 -1.07 -8.51 -9.26
CA VAL A 49 -1.75 -7.45 -10.02
C VAL A 49 -0.82 -6.92 -11.11
N HIS A 50 0.45 -6.67 -10.79
CA HIS A 50 1.44 -6.26 -11.78
C HIS A 50 1.58 -7.28 -12.90
N ALA A 51 1.74 -8.57 -12.57
CA ALA A 51 1.88 -9.63 -13.55
C ALA A 51 0.65 -9.74 -14.47
N ALA A 52 -0.55 -9.52 -13.93
CA ALA A 52 -1.80 -9.59 -14.68
C ALA A 52 -2.10 -8.35 -15.55
N THR A 53 -1.55 -7.19 -15.21
CA THR A 53 -1.97 -5.89 -15.80
C THR A 53 -0.86 -5.05 -16.42
N GLY A 54 0.40 -5.29 -16.01
CA GLY A 54 1.55 -4.46 -16.32
C GLY A 54 1.61 -3.13 -15.55
N TRP A 55 0.71 -2.86 -14.60
CA TRP A 55 0.70 -1.58 -13.87
C TRP A 55 1.90 -1.47 -12.92
N PRO A 56 2.60 -0.33 -12.88
CA PRO A 56 3.74 -0.14 -11.99
C PRO A 56 3.33 -0.22 -10.52
N VAL A 57 4.21 -0.83 -9.70
CA VAL A 57 4.05 -0.97 -8.25
C VAL A 57 4.97 0.00 -7.53
N VAL A 58 4.42 0.71 -6.55
CA VAL A 58 5.15 1.58 -5.63
C VAL A 58 5.06 0.98 -4.23
N HIS A 59 6.21 0.55 -3.71
CA HIS A 59 6.35 0.07 -2.33
C HIS A 59 6.53 1.26 -1.39
N ALA A 60 5.60 1.43 -0.45
CA ALA A 60 5.61 2.55 0.50
C ALA A 60 6.64 2.38 1.63
N GLU A 61 7.10 1.16 1.90
CA GLU A 61 8.03 0.84 3.00
C GLU A 61 9.37 1.61 2.89
N GLY A 62 9.77 1.98 1.67
CA GLY A 62 10.93 2.84 1.44
C GLY A 62 10.77 4.29 1.90
N VAL A 63 9.55 4.75 2.22
CA VAL A 63 9.24 6.15 2.59
C VAL A 63 9.19 6.34 4.11
N TYR A 64 9.03 5.26 4.88
CA TYR A 64 8.77 5.38 6.32
C TYR A 64 10.03 5.85 7.05
N PRO A 65 10.00 6.97 7.80
CA PRO A 65 11.16 7.48 8.50
C PRO A 65 11.47 6.64 9.75
N GLY A 66 12.07 5.47 9.53
CA GLY A 66 12.50 4.51 10.53
C GLY A 66 11.36 3.79 11.24
N TRP A 67 11.73 3.11 12.32
CA TRP A 67 10.83 2.21 13.06
C TRP A 67 9.67 2.91 13.79
N ASP A 68 9.66 4.24 13.91
CA ASP A 68 8.50 5.04 14.41
C ASP A 68 7.81 5.86 13.31
N GLY A 69 8.16 5.59 12.05
CA GLY A 69 7.77 6.43 10.94
C GLY A 69 6.37 6.18 10.40
N LEU A 70 5.68 5.12 10.84
CA LEU A 70 4.45 4.65 10.17
C LEU A 70 3.36 5.73 10.12
N ALA A 71 3.17 6.48 11.20
CA ALA A 71 2.14 7.53 11.27
C ALA A 71 2.43 8.73 10.33
N LYS A 72 3.68 8.90 9.88
CA LYS A 72 4.06 9.98 8.95
C LYS A 72 3.87 9.57 7.49
N ALA A 73 3.86 8.26 7.21
CA ALA A 73 3.82 7.73 5.86
C ALA A 73 2.63 8.23 5.01
N PRO A 74 1.39 8.29 5.50
CA PRO A 74 0.25 8.69 4.68
C PRO A 74 0.39 10.12 4.15
N ALA A 75 0.88 11.05 4.97
CA ALA A 75 1.12 12.43 4.56
C ALA A 75 2.23 12.53 3.52
N LEU A 76 3.34 11.81 3.70
CA LEU A 76 4.44 11.76 2.74
C LEU A 76 4.01 11.17 1.39
N LEU A 77 3.22 10.11 1.41
CA LEU A 77 2.67 9.50 0.20
C LEU A 77 1.70 10.44 -0.51
N ALA A 78 0.81 11.10 0.24
CA ALA A 78 -0.11 12.08 -0.32
C ALA A 78 0.63 13.23 -1.01
N GLU A 79 1.62 13.82 -0.34
CA GLU A 79 2.37 14.98 -0.82
C GLU A 79 3.29 14.64 -2.00
N HIS A 80 4.10 13.58 -1.88
CA HIS A 80 5.22 13.35 -2.79
C HIS A 80 4.95 12.33 -3.89
N LEU A 81 3.86 11.54 -3.79
CA LEU A 81 3.48 10.55 -4.79
C LEU A 81 2.10 10.86 -5.37
N LEU A 82 1.07 10.84 -4.53
CA LEU A 82 -0.30 10.79 -5.00
C LEU A 82 -0.77 12.11 -5.60
N ARG A 83 -0.42 13.27 -4.99
CA ARG A 83 -0.74 14.59 -5.56
C ARG A 83 -0.08 14.79 -6.93
N PRO A 84 1.26 14.60 -7.11
CA PRO A 84 1.88 14.69 -8.44
C PRO A 84 1.22 13.80 -9.49
N LEU A 85 0.96 12.53 -9.16
CA LEU A 85 0.29 11.60 -10.08
C LEU A 85 -1.13 12.06 -10.42
N SER A 86 -1.89 12.59 -9.47
CA SER A 86 -3.21 13.16 -9.72
C SER A 86 -3.18 14.39 -10.65
N HIS A 87 -2.03 15.05 -10.78
CA HIS A 87 -1.81 16.15 -11.72
C HIS A 87 -1.18 15.71 -13.05
N GLY A 88 -0.96 14.41 -13.26
CA GLY A 88 -0.32 13.90 -14.48
C GLY A 88 1.19 14.12 -14.53
N GLN A 89 1.82 14.24 -13.36
CA GLN A 89 3.23 14.58 -13.21
C GLN A 89 4.02 13.42 -12.62
N ASP A 90 5.31 13.37 -12.98
CA ASP A 90 6.26 12.48 -12.32
C ASP A 90 6.37 12.85 -10.84
N ALA A 91 6.64 11.84 -10.01
CA ALA A 91 6.75 11.96 -8.57
C ALA A 91 8.20 11.80 -8.09
N GLU A 92 8.54 12.53 -7.03
CA GLU A 92 9.82 12.46 -6.35
C GLU A 92 9.59 12.09 -4.89
N LEU A 93 9.83 10.83 -4.55
CA LEU A 93 9.54 10.32 -3.21
C LEU A 93 10.78 10.41 -2.32
N PRO A 94 10.66 11.04 -1.14
CA PRO A 94 11.69 10.89 -0.12
C PRO A 94 11.77 9.43 0.30
N THR A 95 12.99 8.94 0.50
CA THR A 95 13.22 7.58 0.99
C THR A 95 13.91 7.60 2.35
N TRP A 96 13.89 6.45 3.01
CA TRP A 96 14.59 6.19 4.24
C TRP A 96 15.61 5.08 4.04
N ASP A 97 16.86 5.34 4.42
CA ASP A 97 17.87 4.30 4.51
C ASP A 97 17.67 3.55 5.85
N TRP A 98 17.04 2.39 5.77
CA TRP A 98 16.79 1.53 6.94
C TRP A 98 18.06 1.00 7.59
N ARG A 99 19.18 0.89 6.86
CA ARG A 99 20.46 0.42 7.40
C ARG A 99 21.19 1.55 8.11
N ALA A 100 21.20 2.73 7.51
CA ALA A 100 21.92 3.89 8.05
C ALA A 100 21.09 4.72 9.05
N GLY A 101 19.77 4.53 9.08
CA GLY A 101 18.87 5.20 10.02
C GLY A 101 18.71 6.69 9.74
N HIS A 102 18.78 7.11 8.47
CA HIS A 102 18.62 8.50 8.04
C HIS A 102 17.91 8.59 6.68
N PRO A 103 17.50 9.79 6.23
CA PRO A 103 16.93 9.96 4.90
C PRO A 103 17.86 9.42 3.81
N GLY A 104 17.29 8.65 2.88
CA GLY A 104 17.97 8.10 1.72
C GLY A 104 17.85 8.99 0.49
N PRO A 105 18.37 8.55 -0.67
CA PRO A 105 18.21 9.28 -1.93
C PRO A 105 16.75 9.35 -2.37
N VAL A 106 16.35 10.46 -2.99
CA VAL A 106 15.00 10.59 -3.56
C VAL A 106 14.79 9.53 -4.66
N ARG A 107 13.63 8.86 -4.62
CA ARG A 107 13.20 7.90 -5.64
C ARG A 107 12.30 8.60 -6.66
N PHE A 108 12.72 8.61 -7.91
CA PHE A 108 11.90 9.07 -9.03
C PHE A 108 10.86 8.01 -9.41
N VAL A 109 9.61 8.42 -9.59
CA VAL A 109 8.50 7.58 -10.04
C VAL A 109 7.84 8.26 -11.24
N PRO A 110 8.06 7.74 -12.46
CA PRO A 110 7.41 8.28 -13.66
C PRO A 110 5.90 8.22 -13.55
N PHE A 111 5.21 9.20 -14.14
CA PHE A 111 3.77 9.19 -14.25
C PHE A 111 3.28 7.96 -15.04
N ALA A 112 2.26 7.30 -14.50
CA ALA A 112 1.46 6.33 -15.22
C ALA A 112 -0.04 6.56 -14.94
N PRO A 113 -0.93 6.34 -15.93
CA PRO A 113 -2.37 6.52 -15.74
C PRO A 113 -2.98 5.58 -14.69
N VAL A 114 -2.34 4.44 -14.43
CA VAL A 114 -2.74 3.48 -13.39
C VAL A 114 -1.50 3.05 -12.61
N VAL A 115 -1.57 3.09 -11.27
CA VAL A 115 -0.47 2.75 -10.36
C VAL A 115 -1.00 1.91 -9.20
N VAL A 116 -0.23 0.88 -8.81
CA VAL A 116 -0.46 0.12 -7.58
C VAL A 116 0.43 0.70 -6.49
N LEU A 117 -0.16 1.20 -5.40
CA LEU A 117 0.56 1.59 -4.19
C LEU A 117 0.33 0.52 -3.13
N GLU A 118 1.40 -0.08 -2.62
CA GLU A 118 1.28 -1.05 -1.54
C GLU A 118 2.06 -0.61 -0.30
N GLY A 119 1.50 -0.91 0.86
CA GLY A 119 2.21 -0.76 2.13
C GLY A 119 1.27 -0.63 3.32
N CYS A 120 1.85 -0.81 4.51
CA CYS A 120 1.13 -0.56 5.75
C CYS A 120 0.79 0.93 5.86
N ALA A 121 -0.48 1.26 6.13
CA ALA A 121 -1.02 2.63 6.18
C ALA A 121 -1.03 3.36 4.83
N ALA A 122 -0.85 2.67 3.71
CA ALA A 122 -0.96 3.25 2.37
C ALA A 122 -2.36 3.80 2.06
N THR A 123 -3.39 3.30 2.76
CA THR A 123 -4.80 3.71 2.60
C THR A 123 -5.30 4.60 3.74
N ALA A 124 -4.44 5.00 4.67
CA ALA A 124 -4.81 5.90 5.75
C ALA A 124 -4.90 7.36 5.25
N GLU A 125 -5.64 8.20 5.96
CA GLU A 125 -5.68 9.64 5.68
C GLU A 125 -4.31 10.30 5.94
N PRO A 126 -3.88 11.28 5.13
CA PRO A 126 -4.60 11.90 4.00
C PRO A 126 -4.40 11.21 2.64
N ALA A 127 -3.73 10.06 2.57
CA ALA A 127 -3.49 9.37 1.30
C ALA A 127 -4.79 8.85 0.67
N ARG A 128 -5.76 8.43 1.51
CA ARG A 128 -7.05 7.87 1.10
C ARG A 128 -7.81 8.72 0.08
N GLU A 129 -7.78 10.04 0.24
CA GLU A 129 -8.47 11.01 -0.63
C GLU A 129 -8.00 10.97 -2.09
N LEU A 130 -6.80 10.43 -2.34
CA LEU A 130 -6.17 10.40 -3.65
C LEU A 130 -6.16 8.99 -4.28
N LEU A 131 -6.81 8.03 -3.63
CA LEU A 131 -6.94 6.65 -4.11
C LEU A 131 -8.31 6.42 -4.73
N CYS A 132 -8.34 5.82 -5.91
CA CYS A 132 -9.61 5.46 -6.57
C CYS A 132 -10.20 4.16 -6.00
N VAL A 133 -9.35 3.25 -5.52
CA VAL A 133 -9.73 1.96 -4.92
C VAL A 133 -8.81 1.66 -3.75
N THR A 134 -9.36 1.05 -2.71
CA THR A 134 -8.63 0.57 -1.53
C THR A 134 -8.90 -0.91 -1.29
N VAL A 135 -7.82 -1.65 -1.08
CA VAL A 135 -7.82 -3.10 -0.86
C VAL A 135 -7.16 -3.38 0.47
N TRP A 136 -7.82 -4.14 1.33
CA TRP A 136 -7.28 -4.55 2.62
C TRP A 136 -6.98 -6.04 2.65
N LEU A 137 -5.76 -6.40 3.05
CA LEU A 137 -5.35 -7.76 3.31
C LEU A 137 -5.32 -8.03 4.81
N SER A 138 -6.11 -9.02 5.19
CA SER A 138 -6.21 -9.53 6.56
C SER A 138 -5.52 -10.90 6.67
N ALA A 139 -4.82 -11.11 7.77
CA ALA A 139 -4.28 -12.41 8.13
C ALA A 139 -4.15 -12.50 9.66
N PRO A 140 -4.32 -13.70 10.27
CA PRO A 140 -4.15 -13.88 11.71
C PRO A 140 -2.78 -13.41 12.17
N GLU A 141 -2.69 -12.79 13.35
CA GLU A 141 -1.42 -12.24 13.85
C GLU A 141 -0.30 -13.27 13.95
N ALA A 142 -0.62 -14.50 14.37
CA ALA A 142 0.36 -15.59 14.42
C ALA A 142 0.95 -15.91 13.03
N VAL A 143 0.11 -15.89 11.98
CA VAL A 143 0.55 -16.11 10.60
C VAL A 143 1.41 -14.94 10.12
N ARG A 144 0.96 -13.70 10.36
CA ARG A 144 1.70 -12.48 10.00
C ARG A 144 3.07 -12.43 10.67
N ARG A 145 3.13 -12.73 11.96
CA ARG A 145 4.38 -12.73 12.75
C ARG A 145 5.35 -13.76 12.21
N ARG A 146 4.89 -14.99 11.96
CA ARG A 146 5.71 -16.03 11.34
C ARG A 146 6.26 -15.55 10.00
N ARG A 147 5.39 -15.12 9.07
CA ARG A 147 5.80 -14.62 7.73
C ARG A 147 6.82 -13.49 7.80
N ALA A 148 6.61 -12.52 8.69
CA ALA A 148 7.51 -11.37 8.81
C ALA A 148 8.88 -11.76 9.40
N LEU A 149 8.91 -12.69 10.36
CA LEU A 149 10.16 -13.22 10.91
C LEU A 149 10.89 -14.12 9.92
N ASP A 150 10.17 -14.93 9.13
CA ASP A 150 10.78 -15.76 8.09
C ASP A 150 11.44 -14.90 7.00
N ARG A 151 10.86 -13.72 6.70
CA ARG A 151 11.37 -12.77 5.70
C ARG A 151 12.53 -11.91 6.20
N ASP A 152 12.35 -11.24 7.34
CA ASP A 152 13.25 -10.17 7.81
C ASP A 152 14.10 -10.58 9.03
N GLY A 153 13.82 -11.77 9.59
CA GLY A 153 14.61 -12.41 10.63
C GLY A 153 14.90 -11.52 11.84
N GLU A 154 16.17 -11.55 12.25
CA GLU A 154 16.70 -10.81 13.40
C GLU A 154 16.65 -9.30 13.23
N THR A 155 16.53 -8.78 12.00
CA THR A 155 16.45 -7.34 11.77
C THR A 155 15.10 -6.79 12.21
N PHE A 156 14.02 -7.56 12.04
CA PHE A 156 12.68 -7.13 12.41
C PHE A 156 12.23 -7.60 13.80
N ALA A 157 12.74 -8.74 14.27
CA ALA A 157 12.33 -9.32 15.55
C ALA A 157 12.37 -8.34 16.75
N PRO A 158 13.41 -7.51 16.94
CA PRO A 158 13.47 -6.53 18.03
C PRO A 158 12.43 -5.41 17.91
N HIS A 159 11.88 -5.20 16.72
CA HIS A 159 10.99 -4.09 16.40
C HIS A 159 9.53 -4.50 16.25
N TRP A 160 9.22 -5.81 16.26
CA TRP A 160 7.86 -6.33 16.06
C TRP A 160 6.82 -5.62 16.92
N GLU A 161 7.00 -5.60 18.24
CA GLU A 161 6.00 -5.03 19.15
C GLU A 161 5.84 -3.51 18.97
N ARG A 162 6.96 -2.82 18.73
CA ARG A 162 7.00 -1.38 18.47
C ARG A 162 6.27 -1.03 17.18
N TRP A 163 6.48 -1.80 16.13
CA TRP A 163 5.81 -1.65 14.85
C TRP A 163 4.32 -1.96 14.97
N ALA A 164 3.97 -3.14 15.54
CA ALA A 164 2.60 -3.57 15.74
C ALA A 164 1.77 -2.58 16.58
N ARG A 165 2.40 -1.85 17.53
CA ARG A 165 1.73 -0.78 18.28
C ARG A 165 1.31 0.38 17.39
N GLN A 166 2.14 0.79 16.43
CA GLN A 166 1.77 1.82 15.47
C GLN A 166 0.68 1.31 14.53
N GLU A 167 0.80 0.07 14.03
CA GLU A 167 -0.23 -0.56 13.18
C GLU A 167 -1.61 -0.52 13.86
N ARG A 168 -1.69 -0.86 15.15
CA ARG A 168 -2.96 -0.80 15.90
C ARG A 168 -3.57 0.60 15.95
N SER A 169 -2.75 1.63 16.00
CA SER A 169 -3.19 3.03 16.09
C SER A 169 -3.56 3.58 14.71
N VAL A 170 -2.64 3.49 13.75
CA VAL A 170 -2.76 4.11 12.42
C VAL A 170 -3.81 3.41 11.57
N LEU A 171 -3.93 2.09 11.69
CA LEU A 171 -4.80 1.29 10.82
C LEU A 171 -6.20 1.08 11.39
N ARG A 172 -6.55 1.79 12.46
CA ARG A 172 -7.81 1.57 13.19
C ARG A 172 -9.00 1.86 12.27
N GLY A 173 -9.76 0.81 11.96
CA GLY A 173 -10.99 0.91 11.16
C GLY A 173 -10.80 0.88 9.65
N LEU A 174 -9.56 0.88 9.14
CA LEU A 174 -9.30 0.88 7.69
C LEU A 174 -9.84 -0.37 6.99
N GLU A 175 -9.79 -1.53 7.64
CA GLU A 175 -10.38 -2.77 7.12
C GLU A 175 -11.86 -2.64 6.79
N GLY A 176 -12.64 -1.96 7.65
CA GLY A 176 -14.07 -1.76 7.42
C GLY A 176 -14.41 -0.64 6.43
N GLN A 177 -13.40 0.10 5.96
CA GLN A 177 -13.53 1.21 5.00
C GLN A 177 -13.00 0.84 3.62
N ALA A 178 -12.38 -0.34 3.47
CA ALA A 178 -11.82 -0.79 2.21
C ALA A 178 -12.92 -1.19 1.21
N ASP A 179 -12.68 -0.90 -0.07
CA ASP A 179 -13.59 -1.28 -1.15
C ASP A 179 -13.56 -2.80 -1.39
N LEU A 180 -12.43 -3.44 -1.10
CA LEU A 180 -12.23 -4.89 -1.16
C LEU A 180 -11.43 -5.39 0.04
N VAL A 181 -11.93 -6.42 0.73
CA VAL A 181 -11.21 -7.13 1.79
C VAL A 181 -10.88 -8.55 1.35
N LEU A 182 -9.63 -8.94 1.54
CA LEU A 182 -9.09 -10.26 1.20
C LEU A 182 -8.44 -10.88 2.45
N ALA A 183 -8.59 -12.21 2.60
CA ALA A 183 -7.94 -12.97 3.66
C ALA A 183 -6.81 -13.83 3.08
N THR A 184 -5.67 -13.89 3.78
CA THR A 184 -4.48 -14.67 3.37
C THR A 184 -3.91 -15.54 4.49
#